data_AF-A0A2T5BWY0-F1
#
_entry.id   AF-A0A2T5BWY0-F1
#
_cell.length_a   1.000
_cell.length_b   1.000
_cell.length_c   1.000
_cell.angle_alpha   90.00
_cell.angle_beta   90.00
_cell.angle_gamma   90.00
#
_symmetry.space_group_name_H-M   'P 1'
#
loop_
_entity.id
_entity.type
_entity.pdbx_description
1 polymer ?
#
loop_
_entity_poly.entity_id
_entity_poly.type
_entity_poly.pdbx_seq_one_letter_code
_entity_poly.pdbx_strand_id
1 'polypeptide(L)'
;MNISFDFYEYAGIIVPGSVLAFGAMFLMPEFREQLGPDGFTFGELGLFVVLSYALGQLVQGIGNAVEWLLWWPLGGLPNKRVLDGEALTEQQHLRLLDLLRNEKIIGEEGLSKQDARAAMREVYARVAAAGQSARVDKFNGIYGMLRGLSASLLLLTIAFALVETERATLLLVGFSTLVSLRRMHRFGWHYGRELVVVYLAMHARPTKP
;
A
#
# COMPACT_ATOMS: atom_id res chain seq x y z
N MET A 1 -13.46 -4.84 24.38
CA MET A 1 -12.80 -4.31 23.17
C MET A 1 -12.18 -5.48 22.44
N ASN A 2 -12.84 -6.00 21.40
CA ASN A 2 -12.28 -7.10 20.61
C ASN A 2 -11.19 -6.51 19.72
N ILE A 3 -9.93 -6.85 20.00
CA ILE A 3 -8.83 -6.58 19.07
C ILE A 3 -9.05 -7.53 17.89
N SER A 4 -9.70 -7.03 16.85
CA SER A 4 -9.87 -7.74 15.59
C SER A 4 -8.50 -7.78 14.92
N PHE A 5 -7.94 -8.98 14.75
CA PHE A 5 -6.71 -9.19 14.00
C PHE A 5 -6.91 -8.77 12.54
N ASP A 6 -6.26 -7.68 12.12
CA ASP A 6 -6.18 -7.32 10.70
C ASP A 6 -4.93 -7.96 10.10
N PHE A 7 -5.14 -9.00 9.29
CA PHE A 7 -4.08 -9.70 8.58
C PHE A 7 -3.16 -8.74 7.80
N TYR A 8 -3.72 -7.69 7.20
CA TYR A 8 -2.93 -6.79 6.35
C TYR A 8 -2.03 -5.85 7.16
N GLU A 9 -2.37 -5.56 8.41
CA GLU A 9 -1.53 -4.78 9.31
C GLU A 9 -0.20 -5.51 9.56
N TYR A 10 -0.28 -6.79 9.92
CA TYR A 10 0.92 -7.60 10.19
C TYR A 10 1.62 -8.07 8.91
N ALA A 11 0.87 -8.55 7.92
CA ALA A 11 1.45 -8.99 6.65
C ALA A 11 2.15 -7.83 5.91
N GLY A 12 1.60 -6.61 6.00
CA GLY A 12 2.20 -5.40 5.44
C GLY A 12 3.54 -5.02 6.04
N ILE A 13 3.91 -5.57 7.20
CA ILE A 13 5.18 -5.33 7.89
C ILE A 13 6.10 -6.56 7.72
N ILE A 14 5.60 -7.74 8.07
CA ILE A 14 6.39 -8.97 8.09
C ILE A 14 6.84 -9.36 6.67
N VAL A 15 5.99 -9.26 5.66
CA VAL A 15 6.34 -9.71 4.29
C VAL A 15 7.49 -8.86 3.71
N PRO A 16 7.42 -7.52 3.68
CA PRO A 16 8.55 -6.71 3.21
C PRO A 16 9.84 -6.96 3.99
N GLY A 17 9.75 -7.07 5.32
CA GLY A 17 10.92 -7.32 6.16
C GLY A 17 11.52 -8.71 5.94
N SER A 18 10.69 -9.73 5.73
CA SER A 18 11.14 -11.09 5.40
C SER A 18 11.88 -11.11 4.06
N VAL A 19 11.35 -10.43 3.05
CA VAL A 19 11.99 -10.31 1.73
C VAL A 19 13.35 -9.62 1.85
N LEU A 20 13.42 -8.52 2.61
CA LEU A 20 14.69 -7.84 2.85
C LEU A 20 15.67 -8.72 3.63
N ALA A 21 15.23 -9.37 4.70
CA ALA A 21 16.06 -10.24 5.53
C ALA A 21 16.65 -11.39 4.72
N PHE A 22 15.80 -12.15 4.00
CA PHE A 22 16.27 -13.24 3.14
C PHE A 22 17.18 -12.73 2.03
N GLY A 23 16.81 -11.65 1.33
CA GLY A 23 17.65 -11.09 0.28
C GLY A 23 19.01 -10.62 0.79
N ALA A 24 19.07 -10.07 2.00
CA ALA A 24 20.31 -9.64 2.63
C ALA A 24 21.18 -10.83 3.08
N MET A 25 20.58 -11.93 3.55
CA MET A 25 21.32 -13.17 3.83
C MET A 25 22.02 -13.70 2.58
N PHE A 26 21.40 -13.55 1.40
CA PHE A 26 22.09 -13.87 0.15
C PHE A 26 23.28 -12.95 -0.13
N LEU A 27 23.47 -11.79 0.50
CA LEU A 27 24.68 -10.99 0.31
C LEU A 27 25.85 -11.47 1.17
N MET A 28 25.61 -12.34 2.16
CA MET A 28 26.59 -12.82 3.13
C MET A 28 26.96 -14.29 2.82
N PRO A 29 28.18 -14.56 2.32
CA PRO A 29 28.63 -15.92 1.99
C PRO A 29 28.49 -16.90 3.17
N GLU A 30 28.78 -16.45 4.38
CA GLU A 30 28.77 -17.25 5.61
C GLU A 30 27.36 -17.75 5.96
N PHE A 31 26.33 -16.94 5.68
CA PHE A 31 24.94 -17.31 5.92
C PHE A 31 24.42 -18.30 4.86
N ARG A 32 24.92 -18.24 3.63
CA ARG A 32 24.55 -19.20 2.58
C ARG A 32 25.02 -20.61 2.92
N GLU A 33 26.20 -20.73 3.53
CA GLU A 33 26.76 -22.02 3.95
C GLU A 33 26.03 -22.62 5.18
N GLN A 34 25.45 -21.77 6.02
CA GLN A 34 24.65 -22.19 7.18
C GLN A 34 23.23 -22.66 6.83
N LEU A 35 22.75 -22.36 5.61
CA LEU A 35 21.51 -22.96 5.06
C LEU A 35 21.77 -24.42 4.66
N GLY A 36 22.16 -25.24 5.64
CA GLY A 36 22.41 -26.66 5.48
C GLY A 36 21.12 -27.48 5.31
N PRO A 37 21.26 -28.79 5.03
CA PRO A 37 20.12 -29.69 4.79
C PRO A 37 19.22 -29.90 6.01
N ASP A 38 19.69 -29.58 7.21
CA ASP A 38 18.94 -29.75 8.46
C ASP A 38 17.81 -28.72 8.64
N GLY A 39 17.74 -27.70 7.77
CA GLY A 39 16.65 -26.72 7.74
C GLY A 39 16.63 -25.78 8.94
N PHE A 40 15.53 -25.03 9.08
CA PHE A 40 15.32 -24.12 10.21
C PHE A 40 14.65 -24.83 11.38
N THR A 41 15.22 -24.66 12.57
CA THR A 41 14.54 -25.02 13.82
C THR A 41 13.34 -24.10 14.08
N PHE A 42 12.40 -24.55 14.90
CA PHE A 42 11.25 -23.74 15.29
C PHE A 42 11.65 -22.43 16.00
N GLY A 43 12.73 -22.47 16.80
CA GLY A 43 13.26 -21.29 17.47
C GLY A 43 13.81 -20.26 16.49
N GLU A 44 14.55 -20.69 15.46
CA GLU A 44 15.07 -19.82 14.41
C GLU A 44 13.96 -19.22 13.56
N LEU A 45 12.89 -19.97 13.27
CA LEU A 45 11.71 -19.42 12.59
C LEU A 45 11.07 -18.31 13.43
N GLY A 46 10.91 -18.50 14.74
CA GLY A 46 10.37 -17.49 15.63
C GLY A 46 11.22 -16.21 15.65
N LEU A 47 12.54 -16.36 15.77
CA LEU A 47 13.48 -15.24 15.71
C LEU A 47 13.44 -14.53 14.35
N PHE A 48 13.37 -15.29 13.26
CA PHE A 48 13.27 -14.75 11.91
C PHE A 48 12.01 -13.89 11.73
N VAL A 49 10.86 -14.32 12.25
CA VAL A 49 9.62 -13.54 12.20
C VAL A 49 9.76 -12.22 12.98
N VAL A 50 10.36 -12.25 14.18
CA VAL A 50 10.60 -11.04 14.98
C VAL A 50 11.53 -10.07 14.25
N LEU A 51 12.63 -10.57 13.69
CA LEU A 51 13.57 -9.78 12.90
C LEU A 51 12.89 -9.19 11.65
N SER A 52 12.10 -10.00 10.95
CA SER A 52 11.33 -9.57 9.78
C SER A 52 10.33 -8.49 10.14
N TYR A 53 9.65 -8.59 11.27
CA TYR A 53 8.77 -7.54 11.75
C TYR A 53 9.54 -6.24 12.01
N ALA A 54 10.67 -6.30 12.72
CA ALA A 54 11.50 -5.14 13.00
C ALA A 54 12.04 -4.46 11.73
N LEU A 55 12.59 -5.24 10.80
CA LEU A 55 13.05 -4.75 9.49
C LEU A 55 11.91 -4.16 8.67
N GLY A 56 10.73 -4.80 8.70
CA GLY A 56 9.53 -4.31 8.04
C GLY A 56 9.14 -2.90 8.47
N GLN A 57 9.23 -2.59 9.76
CA GLN A 57 8.96 -1.25 10.28
C GLN A 57 9.91 -0.20 9.70
N LEU A 58 11.21 -0.53 9.61
CA LEU A 58 12.22 0.37 9.03
C LEU A 58 11.97 0.58 7.53
N VAL A 59 11.67 -0.50 6.81
CA VAL A 59 11.38 -0.47 5.38
C VAL A 59 10.14 0.37 5.08
N GLN A 60 9.12 0.35 5.94
CA GLN A 60 7.93 1.19 5.73
C GLN A 60 8.26 2.68 5.67
N GLY A 61 9.25 3.14 6.46
CA GLY A 61 9.77 4.51 6.36
C GLY A 61 10.34 4.83 4.97
N ILE A 62 11.13 3.91 4.41
CA ILE A 62 11.70 4.03 3.06
C ILE A 62 10.59 3.92 1.99
N GLY A 63 9.59 3.08 2.24
CA GLY A 63 8.40 2.95 1.41
C GLY A 63 7.65 4.27 1.20
N ASN A 64 7.61 5.14 2.21
CA ASN A 64 7.03 6.48 2.05
C ASN A 64 7.82 7.35 1.08
N ALA A 65 9.16 7.27 1.10
CA ALA A 65 10.00 7.99 0.16
C ALA A 65 9.84 7.44 -1.27
N VAL A 66 9.77 6.11 -1.43
CA VAL A 66 9.49 5.44 -2.71
C VAL A 66 8.12 5.85 -3.25
N GLU A 67 7.10 5.88 -2.39
CA GLU A 67 5.77 6.37 -2.74
C GLU A 67 5.82 7.80 -3.24
N TRP A 68 6.44 8.69 -2.47
CA TRP A 68 6.56 10.09 -2.84
C TRP A 68 7.26 10.23 -4.20
N LEU A 69 8.37 9.53 -4.43
CA LEU A 69 9.11 9.57 -5.69
C LEU A 69 8.28 9.03 -6.88
N LEU A 70 7.51 7.96 -6.66
CA LEU A 70 6.66 7.36 -7.70
C LEU A 70 5.53 8.30 -8.13
N TRP A 71 4.88 8.97 -7.16
CA TRP A 71 3.71 9.80 -7.42
C TRP A 71 4.02 11.27 -7.72
N TRP A 72 5.18 11.77 -7.30
CA TRP A 72 5.62 13.14 -7.57
C TRP A 72 5.56 13.53 -9.06
N PRO A 73 6.13 12.75 -10.02
CA PRO A 73 6.06 13.09 -11.44
C PRO A 73 4.64 12.98 -12.02
N LEU A 74 3.74 12.26 -11.35
CA LEU A 74 2.34 12.06 -11.77
C LEU A 74 1.39 13.12 -11.19
N GLY A 75 1.91 14.14 -10.52
CA GLY A 75 1.12 15.21 -9.91
C GLY A 75 0.57 14.89 -8.52
N GLY A 76 1.02 13.78 -7.91
CA GLY A 76 0.64 13.34 -6.57
C GLY A 76 -0.20 12.05 -6.56
N LEU A 77 -0.74 11.73 -5.38
CA LEU A 77 -1.61 10.57 -5.18
C LEU A 77 -2.86 10.62 -6.08
N PRO A 78 -3.40 9.46 -6.49
CA PRO A 78 -4.54 9.39 -7.41
C PRO A 78 -5.84 9.96 -6.83
N ASN A 79 -5.88 10.23 -5.52
CA ASN A 79 -7.03 10.77 -4.79
C ASN A 79 -7.73 11.93 -5.50
N LYS A 80 -6.97 12.94 -5.94
CA LYS A 80 -7.56 14.08 -6.65
C LYS A 80 -8.19 13.65 -7.97
N ARG A 81 -7.47 12.86 -8.76
CA ARG A 81 -7.93 12.39 -10.08
C ARG A 81 -9.18 11.51 -9.99
N VAL A 82 -9.29 10.72 -8.92
CA VAL A 82 -10.50 9.95 -8.62
C VAL A 82 -11.68 10.87 -8.28
N LEU A 83 -11.45 11.91 -7.46
CA LEU A 83 -12.50 12.90 -7.15
C LEU A 83 -12.89 13.75 -8.36
N ASP A 84 -11.95 14.03 -9.26
CA ASP A 84 -12.18 14.72 -10.54
C ASP A 84 -12.90 13.82 -11.57
N GLY A 85 -13.21 12.56 -11.22
CA GLY A 85 -14.04 11.65 -12.01
C GLY A 85 -13.30 10.71 -12.95
N GLU A 86 -11.96 10.71 -13.00
CA GLU A 86 -11.20 9.87 -13.95
C GLU A 86 -11.41 8.36 -13.78
N ALA A 87 -11.88 7.92 -12.60
CA ALA A 87 -12.14 6.53 -12.28
C ALA A 87 -13.63 6.18 -12.18
N LEU A 88 -14.53 7.12 -12.53
CA LEU A 88 -15.97 7.03 -12.34
C LEU A 88 -16.72 7.26 -13.66
N THR A 89 -17.97 6.81 -13.73
CA THR A 89 -18.85 7.26 -14.82
C THR A 89 -19.28 8.72 -14.60
N GLU A 90 -19.66 9.42 -15.67
CA GLU A 90 -20.12 10.82 -15.57
C GLU A 90 -21.27 10.98 -14.57
N GLN A 91 -22.24 10.07 -14.60
CA GLN A 91 -23.36 10.06 -13.65
C GLN A 91 -22.91 9.83 -12.20
N GLN A 92 -21.94 8.93 -11.97
CA GLN A 92 -21.38 8.70 -10.64
C GLN A 92 -20.62 9.92 -10.14
N HIS A 93 -19.89 10.59 -11.02
CA HIS A 93 -19.13 11.79 -10.69
C HIS A 93 -20.05 12.96 -10.32
N LEU A 94 -21.09 13.23 -11.12
CA LEU A 94 -22.08 14.27 -10.80
C LEU A 94 -22.75 14.02 -9.44
N ARG A 95 -23.14 12.77 -9.18
CA ARG A 95 -23.74 12.39 -7.90
C ARG A 95 -22.75 12.49 -6.74
N LEU A 96 -21.48 12.17 -6.95
CA LEU A 96 -20.45 12.37 -5.95
C LEU A 96 -20.33 13.85 -5.59
N LEU A 97 -20.23 14.74 -6.57
CA LEU A 97 -20.11 16.18 -6.33
C LEU A 97 -21.32 16.73 -5.58
N ASP A 98 -22.53 16.28 -5.94
CA ASP A 98 -23.76 16.66 -5.23
C ASP A 98 -23.72 16.24 -3.76
N LEU A 99 -23.36 14.97 -3.48
CA LEU A 99 -23.22 14.47 -2.10
C LEU A 99 -22.15 15.23 -1.32
N LEU A 100 -20.97 15.45 -1.91
CA LEU A 100 -19.87 16.16 -1.25
C LEU A 100 -20.23 17.62 -0.92
N ARG A 101 -21.01 18.29 -1.78
CA ARG A 101 -21.51 19.66 -1.53
C ARG A 101 -22.60 19.66 -0.46
N ASN A 102 -23.57 18.75 -0.55
CA ASN A 102 -24.67 18.64 0.39
C ASN A 102 -24.18 18.32 1.81
N GLU A 103 -23.13 17.51 1.93
CA GLU A 103 -22.47 17.20 3.20
C GLU A 103 -21.43 18.25 3.63
N LYS A 104 -21.23 19.32 2.85
CA LYS A 104 -20.25 20.40 3.09
C LYS A 104 -18.80 19.91 3.24
N ILE A 105 -18.47 18.80 2.57
CA ILE A 105 -17.12 18.23 2.50
C ILE A 105 -16.24 19.06 1.56
N ILE A 106 -16.85 19.64 0.51
CA ILE A 106 -16.20 20.56 -0.41
C ILE A 106 -16.96 21.90 -0.44
N GLY A 107 -16.21 22.99 -0.63
CA GLY A 107 -16.79 24.32 -0.82
C GLY A 107 -17.42 24.52 -2.20
N GLU A 108 -18.13 25.63 -2.38
CA GLU A 108 -18.78 25.98 -3.66
C GLU A 108 -17.75 26.23 -4.78
N GLU A 109 -16.55 26.69 -4.43
CA GLU A 109 -15.45 26.98 -5.37
C GLU A 109 -14.74 25.73 -5.93
N GLY A 110 -15.09 24.52 -5.45
CA GLY A 110 -14.57 23.25 -5.96
C GLY A 110 -13.38 22.68 -5.18
N LEU A 111 -12.69 21.71 -5.79
CA LEU A 111 -11.64 20.90 -5.16
C LEU A 111 -10.23 21.48 -5.40
N SER A 112 -9.60 22.11 -4.40
CA SER A 112 -8.16 22.33 -4.45
C SER A 112 -7.38 21.02 -4.23
N LYS A 113 -6.07 21.01 -4.58
CA LYS A 113 -5.21 19.84 -4.33
C LYS A 113 -5.11 19.48 -2.85
N GLN A 114 -5.16 20.48 -1.97
CA GLN A 114 -5.07 20.28 -0.52
C GLN A 114 -6.40 19.76 0.03
N ASP A 115 -7.52 20.21 -0.57
CA ASP A 115 -8.87 19.79 -0.22
C ASP A 115 -9.14 18.33 -0.62
N ALA A 116 -8.57 17.86 -1.74
CA ALA A 116 -8.78 16.49 -2.20
C ALA A 116 -8.34 15.42 -1.17
N ARG A 117 -7.24 15.65 -0.43
CA ARG A 117 -6.82 14.73 0.64
C ARG A 117 -7.73 14.84 1.86
N ALA A 118 -8.18 16.04 2.21
CA ALA A 118 -9.10 16.25 3.33
C ALA A 118 -10.45 15.59 3.03
N ALA A 119 -11.01 15.84 1.85
CA ALA A 119 -12.26 15.25 1.36
C ALA A 119 -12.19 13.71 1.37
N MET A 120 -11.13 13.10 0.84
CA MET A 120 -10.98 11.63 0.88
C MET A 120 -10.93 11.07 2.31
N ARG A 121 -10.30 11.78 3.26
CA ARG A 121 -10.29 11.36 4.67
C ARG A 121 -11.67 11.45 5.30
N GLU A 122 -12.43 12.48 4.99
CA GLU A 122 -13.79 12.64 5.50
C GLU A 122 -14.72 11.58 4.89
N VAL A 123 -14.65 11.35 3.59
CA VAL A 123 -15.36 10.26 2.90
C VAL A 123 -15.04 8.90 3.55
N TYR A 124 -13.77 8.63 3.84
CA TYR A 124 -13.38 7.43 4.57
C TYR A 124 -13.99 7.36 5.97
N ALA A 125 -13.96 8.45 6.73
CA ALA A 125 -14.55 8.50 8.07
C ALA A 125 -16.06 8.18 8.05
N ARG A 126 -16.79 8.67 7.04
CA ARG A 126 -18.22 8.35 6.84
C ARG A 126 -18.44 6.87 6.52
N VAL A 127 -17.64 6.32 5.60
CA VAL A 127 -17.71 4.89 5.23
C VAL A 127 -17.38 3.98 6.42
N ALA A 128 -16.39 4.36 7.23
CA ALA A 128 -16.01 3.65 8.45
C ALA A 128 -17.12 3.74 9.52
N ALA A 129 -17.69 4.92 9.73
CA ALA A 129 -18.83 5.11 10.66
C ALA A 129 -20.07 4.29 10.24
N ALA A 130 -20.27 4.07 8.94
CA ALA A 130 -21.32 3.21 8.40
C ALA A 130 -21.00 1.70 8.46
N GLY A 131 -19.83 1.31 8.94
CA GLY A 131 -19.40 -0.09 9.02
C GLY A 131 -19.13 -0.76 7.66
N GLN A 132 -18.90 0.03 6.60
CA GLN A 132 -18.69 -0.48 5.24
C GLN A 132 -17.24 -0.36 4.75
N SER A 133 -16.29 -0.10 5.65
CA SER A 133 -14.88 0.10 5.30
C SER A 133 -14.12 -1.19 4.95
N ALA A 134 -14.61 -2.37 5.32
CA ALA A 134 -13.85 -3.64 5.19
C ALA A 134 -13.22 -3.88 3.80
N ARG A 135 -13.95 -3.56 2.72
CA ARG A 135 -13.41 -3.66 1.36
C ARG A 135 -12.32 -2.61 1.10
N VAL A 136 -12.54 -1.38 1.54
CA VAL A 136 -11.61 -0.25 1.41
C VAL A 136 -10.32 -0.52 2.20
N ASP A 137 -10.45 -1.01 3.43
CA ASP A 137 -9.34 -1.36 4.32
C ASP A 137 -8.45 -2.44 3.70
N LYS A 138 -9.05 -3.46 3.07
CA LYS A 138 -8.31 -4.48 2.30
C LYS A 138 -7.49 -3.89 1.16
N PHE A 139 -8.04 -2.95 0.39
CA PHE A 139 -7.28 -2.30 -0.69
C PHE A 139 -6.16 -1.42 -0.14
N ASN A 140 -6.41 -0.68 0.95
CA ASN A 140 -5.41 0.12 1.63
C ASN A 140 -4.27 -0.75 2.19
N GLY A 141 -4.60 -1.88 2.82
CA GLY A 141 -3.64 -2.83 3.36
C GLY A 141 -2.76 -3.46 2.27
N ILE A 142 -3.34 -3.89 1.15
CA ILE A 142 -2.57 -4.41 0.01
C ILE A 142 -1.66 -3.33 -0.56
N TYR A 143 -2.14 -2.08 -0.66
CA TYR A 143 -1.33 -0.96 -1.12
C TYR A 143 -0.14 -0.70 -0.19
N GLY A 144 -0.36 -0.64 1.13
CA GLY A 144 0.70 -0.46 2.13
C GLY A 144 1.73 -1.60 2.14
N MET A 145 1.28 -2.85 1.95
CA MET A 145 2.18 -4.00 1.78
C MET A 145 3.03 -3.88 0.52
N LEU A 146 2.43 -3.52 -0.62
CA LEU A 146 3.16 -3.34 -1.89
C LEU A 146 4.16 -2.18 -1.83
N ARG A 147 3.84 -1.12 -1.09
CA ARG A 147 4.77 -0.02 -0.82
C ARG A 147 6.02 -0.51 -0.07
N GLY A 148 5.81 -1.23 1.03
CA GLY A 148 6.92 -1.83 1.77
C GLY A 148 7.72 -2.81 0.92
N LEU A 149 7.04 -3.71 0.19
CA LEU A 149 7.68 -4.70 -0.67
C LEU A 149 8.53 -4.05 -1.77
N SER A 150 8.02 -2.99 -2.39
CA SER A 150 8.75 -2.23 -3.41
C SER A 150 10.01 -1.59 -2.84
N ALA A 151 9.94 -1.06 -1.62
CA ALA A 151 11.11 -0.54 -0.92
C ALA A 151 12.14 -1.62 -0.61
N SER A 152 11.73 -2.78 -0.05
CA SER A 152 12.65 -3.91 0.19
C SER A 152 13.36 -4.35 -1.08
N LEU A 153 12.60 -4.56 -2.17
CA LEU A 153 13.17 -5.02 -3.43
C LEU A 153 14.08 -3.98 -4.07
N LEU A 154 13.75 -2.68 -3.96
CA LEU A 154 14.62 -1.60 -4.43
C LEU A 154 15.95 -1.56 -3.65
N LEU A 155 15.90 -1.67 -2.32
CA LEU A 155 17.10 -1.74 -1.48
C LEU A 155 17.96 -2.94 -1.85
N LEU A 156 17.35 -4.11 -2.04
CA LEU A 156 18.06 -5.30 -2.49
C LEU A 156 18.65 -5.11 -3.88
N THR A 157 17.91 -4.52 -4.82
CA THR A 157 18.43 -4.24 -6.17
C THR A 157 19.70 -3.39 -6.10
N ILE A 158 19.68 -2.33 -5.28
CA ILE A 158 20.85 -1.46 -5.07
C ILE A 158 21.99 -2.24 -4.41
N ALA A 159 21.72 -2.99 -3.35
CA ALA A 159 22.73 -3.75 -2.63
C ALA A 159 23.40 -4.82 -3.52
N PHE A 160 22.63 -5.59 -4.29
CA PHE A 160 23.15 -6.56 -5.25
C PHE A 160 23.97 -5.92 -6.37
N ALA A 161 23.61 -4.71 -6.80
CA ALA A 161 24.39 -3.96 -7.78
C ALA A 161 25.74 -3.49 -7.21
N LEU A 162 25.81 -3.13 -5.92
CA LEU A 162 27.04 -2.67 -5.27
C LEU A 162 28.03 -3.81 -4.96
N VAL A 163 27.54 -5.03 -4.77
CA VAL A 163 28.36 -6.21 -4.43
C VAL A 163 28.73 -7.04 -5.68
N GLU A 164 28.55 -6.48 -6.88
CA GLU A 164 28.88 -7.14 -8.16
C GLU A 164 28.34 -8.58 -8.29
N THR A 165 27.10 -8.79 -7.86
CA THR A 165 26.48 -10.12 -7.92
C THR A 165 26.21 -10.55 -9.37
N GLU A 166 26.02 -11.86 -9.58
CA GLU A 166 25.62 -12.42 -10.86
C GLU A 166 24.50 -11.61 -11.53
N ARG A 167 24.70 -11.28 -12.81
CA ARG A 167 23.77 -10.46 -13.60
C ARG A 167 22.34 -11.01 -13.59
N ALA A 168 22.17 -12.33 -13.59
CA ALA A 168 20.85 -12.96 -13.55
C ALA A 168 20.08 -12.61 -12.27
N THR A 169 20.73 -12.68 -11.11
CA THR A 169 20.15 -12.32 -9.81
C THR A 169 19.79 -10.83 -9.76
N LEU A 170 20.69 -9.95 -10.21
CA LEU A 170 20.42 -8.52 -10.26
C LEU A 170 19.22 -8.20 -11.17
N LEU A 171 19.15 -8.82 -12.35
CA LEU A 171 18.02 -8.65 -13.28
C LEU A 171 16.71 -9.18 -12.70
N LEU A 172 16.75 -10.32 -12.00
CA LEU A 172 15.56 -10.90 -11.36
C LEU A 172 15.02 -10.01 -10.25
N VAL A 173 15.89 -9.53 -9.36
CA VAL A 173 15.50 -8.64 -8.26
C VAL A 173 15.05 -7.28 -8.81
N GLY A 174 15.78 -6.72 -9.78
CA GLY A 174 15.40 -5.48 -10.46
C GLY A 174 14.05 -5.57 -11.17
N PHE A 175 13.80 -6.67 -11.90
CA PHE A 175 12.49 -6.91 -12.53
C PHE A 175 11.38 -7.06 -11.48
N SER A 176 11.64 -7.76 -10.38
CA SER A 176 10.70 -7.90 -9.26
C SER A 176 10.35 -6.54 -8.64
N THR A 177 11.33 -5.65 -8.49
CA THR A 177 11.12 -4.26 -8.06
C THR A 177 10.16 -3.53 -9.00
N LEU A 178 10.38 -3.60 -10.32
CA LEU A 178 9.53 -2.96 -11.31
C LEU A 178 8.09 -3.50 -11.29
N VAL A 179 7.93 -4.83 -11.17
CA VAL A 179 6.61 -5.47 -11.04
C VAL A 179 5.91 -5.00 -9.77
N SER A 180 6.62 -4.93 -8.64
CA SER A 180 6.07 -4.46 -7.37
C SER A 180 5.62 -3.01 -7.44
N LEU A 181 6.44 -2.11 -8.03
CA LEU A 181 6.09 -0.70 -8.23
C LEU A 181 4.88 -0.53 -9.14
N ARG A 182 4.80 -1.28 -10.25
CA ARG A 182 3.64 -1.26 -11.15
C ARG A 182 2.37 -1.72 -10.43
N ARG A 183 2.47 -2.76 -9.59
CA ARG A 183 1.34 -3.22 -8.76
C ARG A 183 0.95 -2.17 -7.73
N MET A 184 1.91 -1.56 -7.04
CA MET A 184 1.66 -0.47 -6.08
C MET A 184 0.89 0.68 -6.75
N HIS A 185 1.35 1.15 -7.91
CA HIS A 185 0.66 2.18 -8.69
C HIS A 185 -0.79 1.78 -9.01
N ARG A 186 -1.00 0.56 -9.54
CA ARG A 186 -2.33 0.04 -9.86
C ARG A 186 -3.23 -0.02 -8.63
N PHE A 187 -2.73 -0.48 -7.49
CA PHE A 187 -3.51 -0.59 -6.25
C PHE A 187 -3.85 0.75 -5.61
N GLY A 188 -3.01 1.78 -5.77
CA GLY A 188 -3.35 3.15 -5.35
C GLY A 188 -4.62 3.67 -6.03
N TRP A 189 -4.76 3.41 -7.34
CA TRP A 189 -5.97 3.74 -8.09
C TRP A 189 -7.19 2.93 -7.64
N HIS A 190 -7.04 1.62 -7.42
CA HIS A 190 -8.14 0.78 -6.93
C HIS A 190 -8.61 1.23 -5.56
N TYR A 191 -7.70 1.53 -4.63
CA TYR A 191 -8.07 2.05 -3.32
C TYR A 191 -8.92 3.33 -3.42
N GLY A 192 -8.43 4.34 -4.16
CA GLY A 192 -9.15 5.59 -4.31
C GLY A 192 -10.54 5.40 -4.91
N ARG A 193 -10.63 4.62 -6.00
CA ARG A 193 -11.90 4.32 -6.67
C ARG A 193 -12.87 3.59 -5.75
N GLU A 194 -12.41 2.56 -5.06
CA GLU A 194 -13.28 1.73 -4.21
C GLU A 194 -13.81 2.50 -3.01
N LEU A 195 -13.02 3.42 -2.43
CA LEU A 195 -13.52 4.31 -1.39
C LEU A 195 -14.72 5.14 -1.88
N VAL A 196 -14.60 5.76 -3.06
CA VAL A 196 -15.68 6.55 -3.64
C VAL A 196 -16.89 5.69 -4.02
N VAL A 197 -16.67 4.51 -4.61
CA VAL A 197 -17.76 3.60 -4.99
C VAL A 197 -18.54 3.12 -3.77
N VAL A 198 -17.86 2.78 -2.67
CA VAL A 198 -18.52 2.38 -1.42
C VAL A 198 -19.28 3.56 -0.82
N TYR A 199 -18.69 4.75 -0.80
CA TYR A 199 -19.34 5.97 -0.34
C TYR A 199 -20.60 6.31 -1.15
N LEU A 200 -20.58 6.15 -2.47
CA LEU A 200 -21.78 6.26 -3.28
C LEU A 200 -22.79 5.16 -2.88
N ALA A 201 -22.37 3.89 -2.85
CA ALA A 201 -23.27 2.78 -2.57
C ALA A 201 -24.02 2.90 -1.22
N MET A 202 -23.38 3.43 -0.16
CA MET A 202 -24.05 3.65 1.12
C MET A 202 -25.18 4.69 1.03
N HIS A 203 -25.03 5.72 0.20
CA HIS A 203 -26.05 6.77 -0.03
C HIS A 203 -27.13 6.36 -1.05
N ALA A 204 -26.93 5.27 -1.80
CA ALA A 204 -27.96 4.73 -2.69
C ALA A 204 -29.00 3.89 -1.95
N ARG A 205 -28.68 3.38 -0.76
CA ARG A 205 -29.59 2.56 0.03
C ARG A 205 -30.49 3.50 0.84
N PRO A 206 -31.83 3.35 0.79
CA PRO A 206 -32.68 4.09 1.71
C PRO A 206 -32.25 3.73 3.12
N THR A 207 -31.91 4.74 3.93
CA THR A 207 -31.69 4.57 5.37
C THR A 207 -32.89 3.83 5.93
N LYS A 208 -32.69 2.59 6.39
CA LYS A 208 -33.76 1.86 7.06
C LYS A 208 -34.21 2.70 8.26
N PRO A 209 -35.53 2.96 8.41
CA PRO A 209 -36.08 3.71 9.53
C PRO A 209 -35.83 3.00 10.86
#